data_AF-A0A6B3CRI5-F1
#
_entry.id   AF-A0A6B3CRI5-F1
#
_cell.length_a   1.000
_cell.length_b   1.000
_cell.length_c   1.000
_cell.angle_alpha   90.00
_cell.angle_beta   90.00
_cell.angle_gamma   90.00
#
_symmetry.space_group_name_H-M   'P 1'
#
loop_
_entity.id
_entity.type
_entity.pdbx_description
1 polymer ?
#
loop_
_entity_poly.entity_id
_entity_poly.type
_entity_poly.pdbx_seq_one_letter_code
_entity_poly.pdbx_strand_id
1 'polypeptide(L)'
;IAALLDRGHTLNGIAELADAFDHGRDVGDLLGLGEPTEETPVRLTPEELAARFEGEVTPENLAAAMDLGYLGTDGDELVHISHRLLEVSSALVREGIPLGEVLQAGARVREHADALA
;
A
#
# COMPACT_ATOMS: atom_id res chain seq x y z
N ILE A 1 6.05 26.91 -13.01
CA ILE A 1 4.96 27.90 -13.25
C ILE A 1 4.54 27.92 -14.73
N ALA A 2 5.40 28.30 -15.69
CA ALA A 2 5.05 28.32 -17.12
C ALA A 2 4.53 26.96 -17.66
N ALA A 3 5.17 25.84 -17.30
CA ALA A 3 4.75 24.50 -17.71
C ALA A 3 3.40 24.01 -17.11
N LEU A 4 2.89 24.67 -16.05
CA LEU A 4 1.57 24.38 -15.47
C LEU A 4 0.48 25.24 -16.12
N LEU A 5 0.81 26.49 -16.47
CA LEU A 5 -0.05 27.35 -17.28
C LEU A 5 -0.28 26.75 -18.68
N ASP A 6 0.78 26.20 -19.31
CA ASP A 6 0.69 25.53 -20.62
C ASP A 6 -0.19 24.26 -20.59
N ARG A 7 -0.44 23.66 -19.42
CA ARG A 7 -1.37 22.53 -19.22
C ARG A 7 -2.79 22.96 -18.86
N GLY A 8 -3.07 24.26 -18.79
CA GLY A 8 -4.41 24.80 -18.53
C GLY A 8 -4.76 25.09 -17.07
N HIS A 9 -3.78 25.05 -16.15
CA HIS A 9 -4.01 25.49 -14.78
C HIS A 9 -4.10 27.02 -14.70
N THR A 10 -4.94 27.55 -13.82
CA THR A 10 -5.06 29.00 -13.61
C THR A 10 -3.94 29.52 -12.70
N LEU A 11 -3.58 30.79 -12.84
CA LEU A 11 -2.61 31.44 -11.94
C LEU A 11 -3.04 31.34 -10.47
N ASN A 12 -4.35 31.40 -10.19
CA ASN A 12 -4.89 31.25 -8.83
C ASN A 12 -4.65 29.83 -8.29
N GLY A 13 -4.91 28.79 -9.10
CA GLY A 13 -4.66 27.41 -8.69
C GLY A 13 -3.18 27.09 -8.48
N ILE A 14 -2.28 27.71 -9.27
CA ILE A 14 -0.82 27.55 -9.09
C ILE A 14 -0.35 28.27 -7.81
N ALA A 15 -0.93 29.42 -7.48
CA ALA A 15 -0.62 30.13 -6.24
C ALA A 15 -1.07 29.35 -5.00
N GLU A 16 -2.25 28.74 -5.02
CA GLU A 16 -2.74 27.89 -3.93
C GLU A 16 -1.86 26.65 -3.70
N LEU A 17 -1.36 26.02 -4.78
CA LEU A 17 -0.43 24.89 -4.69
C LEU A 17 0.94 25.29 -4.13
N ALA A 18 1.48 26.43 -4.57
CA ALA A 18 2.76 26.94 -4.08
C ALA A 18 2.68 27.35 -2.60
N ASP A 19 1.58 28.00 -2.20
CA ASP A 19 1.35 28.42 -0.82
C ASP A 19 1.18 27.21 0.12
N ALA A 20 0.47 26.17 -0.31
CA ALA A 20 0.34 24.94 0.45
C ALA A 20 1.68 24.21 0.64
N PHE A 21 2.53 24.19 -0.39
CA PHE A 21 3.88 23.60 -0.31
C PHE A 21 4.80 24.39 0.63
N ASP A 22 4.79 25.72 0.56
CA ASP A 22 5.61 26.60 1.42
C ASP A 22 5.20 26.53 2.91
N HIS A 23 3.92 26.24 3.20
CA HIS A 23 3.40 26.11 4.55
C HIS A 23 3.45 24.68 5.10
N GLY A 24 4.01 23.73 4.35
CA GLY A 24 4.11 22.33 4.76
C GLY A 24 2.75 21.63 4.92
N ARG A 25 1.71 22.11 4.20
CA ARG A 25 0.45 21.36 4.11
C ARG A 25 0.70 20.07 3.34
N ASP A 26 0.20 18.97 3.89
CA ASP A 26 0.33 17.66 3.30
C ASP A 26 -0.30 17.67 1.90
N VAL A 27 0.41 17.09 0.93
CA VAL A 27 -0.09 16.88 -0.43
C VAL A 27 -1.38 16.04 -0.39
N GLY A 28 -1.54 15.18 0.63
CA GLY A 28 -2.77 14.45 0.93
C GLY A 28 -4.00 15.36 1.06
N ASP A 29 -3.91 16.43 1.87
CA ASP A 29 -5.00 17.38 2.06
C ASP A 29 -5.38 18.12 0.77
N LEU A 30 -4.40 18.39 -0.09
CA LEU A 30 -4.57 19.03 -1.39
C LEU A 30 -5.27 18.12 -2.41
N LEU A 31 -4.99 16.82 -2.33
CA LEU A 31 -5.62 15.79 -3.17
C LEU A 31 -6.96 15.30 -2.60
N GLY A 32 -7.38 15.80 -1.44
CA GLY A 32 -8.57 15.33 -0.73
C GLY A 32 -8.41 13.91 -0.17
N LEU A 33 -7.17 13.43 -0.05
CA LEU A 33 -6.83 12.22 0.67
C LEU A 33 -6.88 12.59 2.16
N GLY A 34 -7.71 11.89 2.95
CA GLY A 34 -7.81 12.14 4.39
C GLY A 34 -6.47 11.89 5.11
N GLU A 35 -6.44 12.13 6.43
CA GLU A 35 -5.25 11.86 7.25
C GLU A 35 -4.68 10.46 6.96
N PRO A 36 -3.34 10.31 6.84
CA PRO A 36 -2.71 9.01 6.65
C PRO A 36 -3.22 8.00 7.67
N THR A 37 -3.73 6.86 7.21
CA THR A 37 -4.22 5.83 8.14
C THR A 37 -3.04 5.21 8.87
N GLU A 38 -3.06 5.25 10.21
CA GLU A 38 -2.13 4.44 11.01
C GLU A 38 -2.42 2.95 10.77
N GLU A 39 -1.56 2.30 10.00
CA GLU A 39 -1.64 0.85 9.80
C GLU A 39 -1.19 0.14 11.08
N THR A 40 -1.99 -0.82 11.54
CA THR A 40 -1.66 -1.65 12.71
C THR A 40 -0.92 -2.90 12.25
N PRO A 41 0.37 -3.07 12.58
CA PRO A 41 1.12 -4.28 12.23
C PRO A 41 0.58 -5.49 13.00
N VAL A 42 0.63 -6.65 12.37
CA VAL A 42 0.21 -7.92 12.96
C VAL A 42 1.40 -8.85 13.06
N ARG A 43 1.68 -9.32 14.28
CA ARG A 43 2.69 -10.34 14.53
C ARG A 43 2.05 -11.72 14.43
N LEU A 44 2.73 -12.63 13.73
CA LEU A 44 2.25 -13.96 13.40
C LEU A 44 3.39 -14.96 13.56
N THR A 45 3.09 -16.15 14.07
CA THR A 45 3.99 -17.29 13.86
C THR A 45 3.89 -17.81 12.42
N PRO A 46 4.89 -18.56 11.92
CA PRO A 46 4.79 -19.23 10.62
C PRO A 46 3.54 -20.13 10.50
N GLU A 47 3.14 -20.81 11.58
CA GLU A 47 1.95 -21.66 11.62
C GLU A 47 0.66 -20.85 11.52
N GLU A 48 0.59 -19.70 12.18
CA GLU A 48 -0.57 -18.80 12.10
C GLU A 48 -0.73 -18.17 10.71
N LEU A 49 0.38 -17.89 10.03
CA LEU A 49 0.37 -17.45 8.65
C LEU A 49 -0.10 -18.59 7.72
N ALA A 50 0.44 -19.80 7.89
CA ALA A 50 0.05 -20.97 7.11
C ALA A 50 -1.42 -21.33 7.28
N ALA A 51 -1.95 -21.24 8.50
CA ALA A 51 -3.36 -21.48 8.79
C ALA A 51 -4.29 -20.46 8.11
N ARG A 52 -3.83 -19.22 7.90
CA ARG A 52 -4.62 -18.15 7.24
C ARG A 52 -4.69 -18.31 5.72
N PHE A 53 -3.63 -18.84 5.11
CA PHE A 53 -3.48 -18.90 3.66
C PHE A 53 -3.55 -20.33 3.09
N GLU A 54 -3.88 -21.32 3.92
CA GLU A 54 -4.30 -22.68 3.53
C GLU A 54 -3.47 -23.36 2.42
N GLY A 55 -2.14 -23.28 2.50
CA GLY A 55 -1.23 -23.90 1.53
C GLY A 55 -0.68 -22.96 0.46
N GLU A 56 -1.14 -21.71 0.41
CA GLU A 56 -0.60 -20.67 -0.47
C GLU A 56 0.67 -20.00 0.10
N VAL A 57 1.12 -20.37 1.30
CA VAL A 57 2.41 -19.93 1.87
C VAL A 57 3.56 -20.70 1.24
N THR A 58 3.80 -20.44 -0.05
CA THR A 58 4.94 -20.96 -0.80
C THR A 58 6.16 -20.05 -0.64
N PRO A 59 7.40 -20.53 -0.87
CA PRO A 59 8.60 -19.70 -0.88
C PRO A 59 8.48 -18.51 -1.84
N GLU A 60 7.87 -18.71 -3.00
CA GLU A 60 7.66 -17.68 -4.02
C GLU A 60 6.70 -16.58 -3.53
N ASN A 61 5.57 -16.96 -2.93
CA ASN A 61 4.60 -15.99 -2.40
C ASN A 61 5.16 -15.26 -1.18
N LEU A 62 5.94 -15.94 -0.34
CA LEU A 62 6.61 -15.31 0.80
C LEU A 62 7.62 -14.26 0.36
N ALA A 63 8.48 -14.61 -0.62
CA ALA A 63 9.44 -13.67 -1.20
C ALA A 63 8.72 -12.47 -1.84
N ALA A 64 7.67 -12.70 -2.62
CA ALA A 64 6.89 -11.62 -3.23
C ALA A 64 6.25 -10.70 -2.17
N ALA A 65 5.71 -11.24 -1.09
CA ALA A 65 5.13 -10.44 -0.01
C ALA A 65 6.19 -9.61 0.74
N MET A 66 7.41 -10.14 0.90
CA MET A 66 8.54 -9.42 1.48
C MET A 66 9.06 -8.32 0.55
N ASP A 67 9.20 -8.60 -0.74
CA ASP A 67 9.64 -7.63 -1.75
C ASP A 67 8.65 -6.45 -1.88
N LEU A 68 7.35 -6.72 -1.74
CA LEU A 68 6.30 -5.70 -1.71
C LEU A 68 6.22 -4.95 -0.37
N GLY A 69 6.96 -5.39 0.64
CA GLY A 69 6.96 -4.80 1.98
C GLY A 69 5.70 -5.08 2.80
N TYR A 70 4.89 -6.07 2.40
CA TYR A 70 3.70 -6.47 3.17
C TYR A 70 4.06 -7.37 4.35
N LEU A 71 5.16 -8.10 4.25
CA LEU A 71 5.64 -9.01 5.27
C LEU A 71 7.12 -8.76 5.60
N GLY A 72 7.48 -8.83 6.87
CA GLY A 72 8.85 -8.82 7.35
C GLY A 72 9.06 -9.83 8.48
N THR A 73 10.27 -9.83 9.03
CA THR A 73 10.66 -10.68 10.17
C THR A 73 11.09 -9.82 11.35
N ASP A 74 10.66 -10.18 12.56
CA ASP A 74 11.16 -9.65 13.84
C ASP A 74 11.61 -10.82 14.72
N GLY A 75 12.90 -11.13 14.70
CA GLY A 75 13.43 -12.35 15.30
C GLY A 75 12.83 -13.59 14.65
N ASP A 76 12.12 -14.39 15.45
CA ASP A 76 11.44 -15.61 14.99
C ASP A 76 9.98 -15.37 14.57
N GLU A 77 9.46 -14.14 14.74
CA GLU A 77 8.09 -13.78 14.35
C GLU A 77 8.05 -13.19 12.93
N LEU A 78 6.93 -13.42 12.25
CA LEU A 78 6.58 -12.72 11.01
C LEU A 78 5.72 -11.50 11.34
N VAL A 79 6.00 -10.37 10.69
CA VAL A 79 5.27 -9.13 10.90
C VAL A 79 4.61 -8.71 9.59
N HIS A 80 3.28 -8.72 9.56
CA HIS A 80 2.51 -8.17 8.46
C HIS A 80 2.25 -6.68 8.70
N ILE A 81 2.44 -5.84 7.69
CA ILE A 81 2.41 -4.38 7.84
C ILE A 81 1.02 -3.84 8.23
N SER A 82 -0.05 -4.54 7.82
CA SER A 82 -1.43 -4.08 7.98
C SER A 82 -2.37 -5.22 8.36
N HIS A 83 -3.11 -5.06 9.44
CA HIS A 83 -4.21 -5.95 9.81
C HIS A 83 -5.30 -6.00 8.75
N ARG A 84 -5.70 -4.84 8.20
CA ARG A 84 -6.77 -4.78 7.19
C ARG A 84 -6.38 -5.51 5.92
N LEU A 85 -5.16 -5.29 5.45
CA LEU A 85 -4.65 -5.95 4.25
C LEU A 85 -4.52 -7.47 4.44
N LEU A 86 -4.12 -7.92 5.63
CA LEU A 86 -4.05 -9.34 5.98
C LEU A 86 -5.43 -10.01 5.93
N GLU A 87 -6.46 -9.35 6.49
CA GLU A 87 -7.82 -9.88 6.48
C GLU A 87 -8.41 -9.94 5.07
N VAL A 88 -8.19 -8.90 4.26
CA VAL A 88 -8.68 -8.89 2.87
C VAL A 88 -7.98 -9.94 2.02
N SER A 89 -6.65 -10.03 2.09
CA SER A 89 -5.89 -11.01 1.30
C SER A 89 -6.24 -12.45 1.69
N SER A 90 -6.34 -12.77 2.99
CA SER A 90 -6.76 -14.09 3.46
C SER A 90 -8.21 -14.42 3.07
N ALA A 91 -9.12 -13.44 3.07
CA ALA A 91 -10.47 -13.65 2.58
C ALA A 91 -10.52 -14.00 1.08
N LEU A 92 -9.75 -13.30 0.24
CA LEU A 92 -9.68 -13.61 -1.20
C LEU A 92 -9.12 -15.01 -1.45
N VAL A 93 -8.11 -15.43 -0.68
CA VAL A 93 -7.53 -16.77 -0.79
C VAL A 93 -8.53 -17.85 -0.37
N ARG A 94 -9.31 -17.63 0.69
CA ARG A 94 -10.40 -18.55 1.08
C ARG A 94 -11.51 -18.67 0.03
N GLU A 95 -11.72 -17.64 -0.79
CA GLU A 95 -12.62 -17.70 -1.95
C GLU A 95 -11.98 -18.38 -3.18
N GLY A 96 -10.76 -18.92 -3.04
CA GLY A 96 -10.06 -19.68 -4.06
C GLY A 96 -9.20 -18.84 -5.02
N ILE A 97 -8.95 -17.57 -4.70
CA ILE A 97 -8.05 -16.72 -5.48
C ILE A 97 -6.60 -17.00 -5.04
N PRO A 98 -5.69 -17.44 -5.93
CA PRO A 98 -4.31 -17.73 -5.55
C PRO A 98 -3.61 -16.52 -4.94
N LEU A 99 -2.81 -16.73 -3.89
CA LEU A 99 -2.15 -15.62 -3.18
C LEU A 99 -1.21 -14.84 -4.11
N GLY A 100 -0.53 -15.53 -5.02
CA GLY A 100 0.32 -14.89 -6.02
C GLY A 100 -0.42 -13.89 -6.91
N GLU A 101 -1.68 -14.18 -7.28
CA GLU A 101 -2.53 -13.27 -8.06
C GLU A 101 -2.97 -12.07 -7.21
N VAL A 102 -3.28 -12.29 -5.93
CA VAL A 102 -3.60 -11.21 -4.98
C VAL A 102 -2.41 -10.26 -4.82
N LEU A 103 -1.21 -10.80 -4.62
CA LEU A 103 0.02 -10.03 -4.50
C LEU A 103 0.34 -9.26 -5.79
N GLN A 104 0.16 -9.90 -6.96
CA GLN A 104 0.35 -9.25 -8.26
C GLN A 104 -0.64 -8.09 -8.47
N ALA A 105 -1.90 -8.27 -8.09
CA ALA A 105 -2.90 -7.20 -8.15
C ALA A 105 -2.52 -6.03 -7.24
N GLY A 106 -2.09 -6.31 -6.00
CA GLY A 106 -1.59 -5.30 -5.07
C GLY A 106 -0.39 -4.52 -5.62
N ALA A 107 0.59 -5.22 -6.21
CA ALA A 107 1.75 -4.62 -6.84
C ALA A 107 1.38 -3.63 -7.95
N ARG A 108 0.44 -4.03 -8.84
CA ARG A 108 -0.06 -3.16 -9.91
C ARG A 108 -0.77 -1.93 -9.34
N VAL A 109 -1.62 -2.07 -8.32
CA VAL A 109 -2.31 -0.92 -7.71
C VAL A 109 -1.29 0.07 -7.14
N ARG A 110 -0.25 -0.43 -6.47
CA ARG A 110 0.82 0.40 -5.92
C ARG A 110 1.59 1.14 -7.02
N GLU A 111 1.95 0.46 -8.10
CA GLU A 111 2.61 1.10 -9.25
C GLU A 111 1.78 2.28 -9.80
N HIS A 112 0.47 2.10 -9.97
CA HIS A 112 -0.40 3.18 -10.43
C HIS A 112 -0.54 4.31 -9.39
N ALA A 113 -0.60 3.99 -8.10
CA ALA A 113 -0.68 4.97 -7.04
C ALA A 113 0.62 5.80 -6.92
N ASP A 114 1.77 5.14 -7.00
CA ASP A 114 3.09 5.78 -6.98
C ASP A 114 3.28 6.69 -8.20
N ALA A 115 2.70 6.34 -9.36
CA ALA A 115 2.72 7.19 -10.55
C ALA A 115 1.85 8.46 -10.44
N LEU A 116 0.93 8.53 -9.47
CA LEU A 116 0.09 9.70 -9.19
C LEU A 116 0.70 10.65 -8.16
N ALA A 117 1.69 10.18 -7.37
CA ALA A 117 2.41 10.96 -6.36
C ALA A 117 3.46 11.89 -7.00
#